data_AF-A0A3D1BS95-F1
#
_entry.id   AF-A0A3D1BS95-F1
#
_cell.length_a   1.000
_cell.length_b   1.000
_cell.length_c   1.000
_cell.angle_alpha   90.00
_cell.angle_beta   90.00
_cell.angle_gamma   90.00
#
_symmetry.space_group_name_H-M   'P 1'
#
loop_
_entity.id
_entity.type
_entity.pdbx_description
1 polymer ?
#
loop_
_entity_poly.entity_id
_entity_poly.type
_entity_poly.pdbx_seq_one_letter_code
_entity_poly.pdbx_strand_id
1 'polypeptide(L)'
;MRRIRFYFFIIFFVITGSGCGDRSKEAISDQTISNITEQEDGSIILNLKEAYLLQDSLNPEMNTAEWSLIIKNRGRYELWISSFTKDTMDLKYDSPVIVNFGDKKISANPVGNEIVLNAPDTGEIYFRADSKLGSVYVDKPGNYNVQVVSANVRDIRDNGSLAGTMHTQMRSLILKPMTE
;
A
#
# COMPACT_ATOMS: atom_id res chain seq x y z
N MET A 1 33.05 -21.09 73.02
CA MET A 1 33.01 -21.83 71.73
C MET A 1 32.78 -20.84 70.60
N ARG A 2 33.50 -21.02 69.47
CA ARG A 2 33.30 -20.51 68.08
C ARG A 2 32.99 -19.02 67.89
N ARG A 3 33.97 -18.16 67.52
CA ARG A 3 34.56 -17.92 66.18
C ARG A 3 33.59 -17.33 65.11
N ILE A 4 33.94 -16.12 64.69
CA ILE A 4 34.05 -15.61 63.29
C ILE A 4 32.86 -14.83 62.68
N ARG A 5 33.21 -13.56 62.38
CA ARG A 5 32.82 -12.58 61.34
C ARG A 5 31.94 -13.07 60.17
N PHE A 6 31.16 -12.16 59.58
CA PHE A 6 31.00 -11.83 58.13
C PHE A 6 29.67 -11.06 57.93
N TYR A 7 29.71 -9.73 57.72
CA TYR A 7 29.60 -9.01 56.42
C TYR A 7 28.21 -9.03 55.75
N PHE A 8 27.66 -7.81 55.58
CA PHE A 8 26.86 -7.24 54.49
C PHE A 8 25.69 -8.06 53.90
N PHE A 9 24.50 -7.44 53.81
CA PHE A 9 23.94 -7.07 52.50
C PHE A 9 22.84 -6.01 52.65
N ILE A 10 23.07 -4.87 51.99
CA ILE A 10 22.14 -3.78 51.75
C ILE A 10 21.22 -4.21 50.60
N ILE A 11 19.90 -4.10 50.74
CA ILE A 11 18.97 -4.15 49.60
C ILE A 11 18.31 -2.77 49.52
N PHE A 12 18.87 -1.94 48.64
CA PHE A 12 18.29 -0.69 48.20
C PHE A 12 17.51 -1.01 46.93
N PHE A 13 16.18 -1.00 47.01
CA PHE A 13 15.31 -1.16 45.84
C PHE A 13 15.33 0.15 45.04
N VAL A 14 16.30 0.29 44.13
CA VAL A 14 16.30 1.33 43.10
C VAL A 14 15.55 0.76 41.90
N ILE A 15 14.26 1.07 41.79
CA ILE A 15 13.53 0.86 40.53
C ILE A 15 13.85 2.07 39.64
N THR A 16 14.91 1.95 38.85
CA THR A 16 15.08 2.79 37.66
C THR A 16 14.41 2.05 36.51
N GLY A 17 13.19 2.50 36.17
CA GLY A 17 12.52 2.06 34.96
C GLY A 17 13.22 2.67 33.75
N SER A 18 14.13 1.92 33.16
CA SER A 18 14.70 2.22 31.84
C SER A 18 13.64 1.94 30.79
N GLY A 19 13.02 3.00 30.27
CA GLY A 19 12.26 2.93 29.03
C GLY A 19 13.21 2.63 27.86
N CYS A 20 13.27 1.36 27.47
CA CYS A 20 13.72 0.96 26.14
C CYS A 20 12.52 0.27 25.50
N GLY A 21 11.69 1.06 24.81
CA GLY A 21 10.66 0.52 23.95
C GLY A 21 11.34 -0.09 22.74
N ASP A 22 11.68 -1.37 22.82
CA ASP A 22 12.04 -2.14 21.64
C ASP A 22 10.86 -2.06 20.68
N ARG A 23 11.05 -1.31 19.59
CA ARG A 23 10.19 -1.43 18.42
C ARG A 23 10.43 -2.85 17.90
N SER A 24 9.61 -3.77 18.38
CA SER A 24 9.44 -5.06 17.75
C SER A 24 9.19 -4.78 16.27
N LYS A 25 10.15 -5.13 15.43
CA LYS A 25 9.89 -5.32 14.01
C LYS A 25 8.86 -6.44 13.96
N GLU A 26 7.59 -6.07 13.85
CA GLU A 26 6.55 -7.04 13.50
C GLU A 26 7.04 -7.71 12.22
N ALA A 27 7.28 -9.01 12.32
CA ALA A 27 7.51 -9.84 11.16
C ALA A 27 6.27 -9.69 10.28
N ILE A 28 6.45 -9.11 9.10
CA ILE A 28 5.46 -9.12 8.02
C ILE A 28 5.03 -10.57 7.89
N SER A 29 3.80 -10.89 8.32
CA SER A 29 3.32 -12.26 8.28
C SER A 29 3.35 -12.73 6.83
N ASP A 30 3.77 -13.97 6.59
CA ASP A 30 3.79 -14.64 5.27
C ASP A 30 2.43 -14.59 4.53
N GLN A 31 1.36 -14.15 5.20
CA GLN A 31 0.03 -13.94 4.61
C GLN A 31 -0.09 -12.68 3.72
N THR A 32 0.79 -11.68 3.82
CA THR A 32 0.74 -10.46 2.96
C THR A 32 1.54 -10.60 1.66
N ILE A 33 2.33 -11.67 1.50
CA ILE A 33 2.85 -12.09 0.18
C ILE A 33 1.73 -12.84 -0.56
N SER A 34 0.54 -12.24 -0.64
CA SER A 34 -0.63 -12.85 -1.25
C SER A 34 -0.51 -12.74 -2.77
N ASN A 35 -0.10 -13.82 -3.45
CA ASN A 35 -0.33 -14.14 -4.87
C ASN A 35 -0.25 -12.98 -5.88
N ILE A 36 0.67 -12.04 -5.71
CA ILE A 36 0.90 -10.98 -6.71
C ILE A 36 1.50 -11.67 -7.95
N THR A 37 0.65 -11.87 -8.94
CA THR A 37 0.99 -12.65 -10.14
C THR A 37 1.34 -11.68 -11.26
N GLU A 38 2.59 -11.78 -11.72
CA GLU A 38 3.06 -11.20 -12.97
C GLU A 38 2.23 -11.77 -14.12
N GLN A 39 1.65 -10.89 -14.93
CA GLN A 39 0.86 -11.24 -16.11
C GLN A 39 1.78 -11.74 -17.23
N GLU A 40 1.19 -12.32 -18.29
CA GLU A 40 1.95 -12.81 -19.45
C GLU A 40 2.77 -11.71 -20.15
N ASP A 41 2.30 -10.46 -20.09
CA ASP A 41 2.98 -9.28 -20.65
C ASP A 41 4.05 -8.69 -19.70
N GLY A 42 4.31 -9.33 -18.56
CA GLY A 42 5.25 -8.87 -17.54
C GLY A 42 4.70 -7.75 -16.64
N SER A 43 3.45 -7.32 -16.84
CA SER A 43 2.80 -6.38 -15.94
C SER A 43 2.49 -7.02 -14.58
N ILE A 44 2.49 -6.20 -13.53
CA ILE A 44 2.18 -6.66 -12.18
C ILE A 44 0.99 -5.85 -11.67
N ILE A 45 -0.09 -6.54 -11.30
CA ILE A 45 -1.31 -5.92 -10.80
C ILE A 45 -1.37 -6.12 -9.29
N LEU A 46 -1.35 -5.02 -8.55
CA LEU A 46 -1.50 -4.98 -7.10
C LEU A 46 -2.94 -4.61 -6.77
N ASN A 47 -3.78 -5.62 -6.56
CA ASN A 47 -5.20 -5.39 -6.28
C ASN A 47 -5.37 -4.83 -4.87
N LEU A 48 -6.25 -3.84 -4.72
CA LEU A 48 -6.55 -3.24 -3.42
C LEU A 48 -7.17 -4.25 -2.43
N LYS A 49 -7.91 -5.24 -2.94
CA LYS A 49 -8.49 -6.33 -2.12
C LYS A 49 -7.44 -7.21 -1.43
N GLU A 50 -6.23 -7.26 -1.99
CA GLU A 50 -5.09 -8.05 -1.53
C GLU A 50 -4.10 -7.20 -0.73
N ALA A 51 -4.33 -5.89 -0.60
CA ALA A 51 -3.47 -5.00 0.14
C ALA A 51 -3.62 -5.16 1.66
N TYR A 52 -2.55 -4.91 2.39
CA TYR A 52 -2.68 -4.51 3.79
C TYR A 52 -3.14 -3.05 3.84
N LEU A 53 -4.26 -2.78 4.51
CA LEU A 53 -4.89 -1.47 4.52
C LEU A 53 -4.73 -0.81 5.90
N LEU A 54 -4.20 0.42 5.89
CA LEU A 54 -4.23 1.34 7.01
C LEU A 54 -5.25 2.44 6.69
N GLN A 55 -6.24 2.61 7.56
CA GLN A 55 -7.32 3.57 7.38
C GLN A 55 -7.35 4.55 8.55
N ASP A 56 -7.36 5.84 8.25
CA ASP A 56 -7.54 6.93 9.21
C ASP A 56 -8.84 7.68 8.87
N SER A 57 -9.82 7.60 9.76
CA SER A 57 -11.11 8.27 9.56
C SER A 57 -11.05 9.79 9.76
N LEU A 58 -10.06 10.29 10.51
CA LEU A 58 -9.85 11.71 10.76
C LEU A 58 -9.04 12.36 9.63
N ASN A 59 -8.09 11.61 9.05
CA ASN A 59 -7.24 12.06 7.95
C ASN A 59 -7.28 11.07 6.78
N PRO A 60 -8.39 10.96 6.03
CA PRO A 60 -8.53 9.95 4.98
C PRO A 60 -7.47 10.06 3.88
N GLU A 61 -6.92 11.24 3.62
CA GLU A 61 -5.82 11.46 2.69
C GLU A 61 -4.54 10.70 3.06
N MET A 62 -4.43 10.25 4.31
CA MET A 62 -3.33 9.41 4.83
C MET A 62 -3.63 7.91 4.77
N ASN A 63 -4.80 7.51 4.29
CA ASN A 63 -5.13 6.10 4.08
C ASN A 63 -4.07 5.46 3.18
N THR A 64 -3.60 4.28 3.58
CA THR A 64 -2.47 3.61 2.95
C THR A 64 -2.83 2.18 2.58
N ALA A 65 -2.43 1.76 1.38
CA ALA A 65 -2.48 0.37 0.92
C ALA A 65 -1.05 -0.10 0.70
N GLU A 66 -0.71 -1.26 1.25
CA GLU A 66 0.64 -1.81 1.20
C GLU A 66 0.66 -3.21 0.58
N TRP A 67 1.68 -3.45 -0.23
CA TRP A 67 1.97 -4.74 -0.85
C TRP A 67 3.45 -5.08 -0.69
N SER A 68 3.74 -6.38 -0.55
CA SER A 68 5.09 -6.93 -0.67
C SER A 68 5.13 -7.87 -1.86
N LEU A 69 5.96 -7.58 -2.86
CA LEU A 69 6.06 -8.37 -4.10
C LEU A 69 7.50 -8.74 -4.46
N ILE A 70 7.64 -9.80 -5.23
CA ILE A 70 8.89 -10.19 -5.87
C ILE A 70 8.87 -9.70 -7.33
N ILE A 71 9.82 -8.85 -7.70
CA ILE A 71 10.04 -8.47 -9.10
C ILE A 71 11.20 -9.29 -9.66
N LYS A 72 10.95 -10.01 -10.75
CA LYS A 72 11.92 -10.94 -11.35
C LYS A 72 12.90 -10.28 -12.31
N ASN A 73 12.47 -9.18 -12.93
CA ASN A 73 13.20 -8.55 -14.02
C ASN A 73 13.60 -7.12 -13.62
N ARG A 74 14.86 -6.76 -13.89
CA ARG A 74 15.27 -5.36 -13.86
C ARG A 74 14.62 -4.61 -15.01
N GLY A 75 14.42 -3.31 -14.87
CA GLY A 75 13.89 -2.48 -15.94
C GLY A 75 13.08 -1.31 -15.45
N ARG A 76 12.57 -0.51 -16.39
CA ARG A 76 11.66 0.59 -16.10
C ARG A 76 10.23 0.09 -16.11
N TYR A 77 9.48 0.42 -15.07
CA TYR A 77 8.05 0.14 -14.97
C TYR A 77 7.29 1.45 -14.91
N GLU A 78 6.28 1.61 -15.74
CA GLU A 78 5.29 2.66 -15.56
C GLU A 78 4.37 2.31 -14.40
N LEU A 79 4.06 3.31 -13.59
CA LEU A 79 3.09 3.19 -12.51
C LEU A 79 1.75 3.74 -12.97
N TRP A 80 0.73 2.90 -12.86
CA TRP A 80 -0.65 3.22 -13.23
C TRP A 80 -1.57 2.93 -12.05
N ILE A 81 -2.58 3.76 -11.83
CA ILE A 81 -3.69 3.42 -10.95
C ILE A 81 -4.91 3.11 -11.79
N SER A 82 -5.54 1.98 -11.51
CA SER A 82 -6.87 1.66 -12.03
C SER A 82 -7.94 2.07 -11.05
N SER A 83 -8.94 2.79 -11.54
CA SER A 83 -10.09 3.24 -10.75
C SER A 83 -11.40 2.89 -11.45
N PHE A 84 -12.47 2.73 -10.67
CA PHE A 84 -13.84 2.74 -11.19
C PHE A 84 -14.47 4.08 -10.89
N THR A 85 -15.02 4.76 -11.92
CA THR A 85 -15.59 6.11 -11.79
C THR A 85 -16.94 6.24 -12.49
N LYS A 86 -17.78 7.15 -11.99
CA LYS A 86 -19.05 7.55 -12.64
C LYS A 86 -18.87 8.67 -13.67
N ASP A 87 -17.75 9.39 -13.63
CA ASP A 87 -17.43 10.48 -14.58
C ASP A 87 -16.01 10.30 -15.12
N THR A 88 -15.91 10.12 -16.44
CA THR A 88 -14.64 9.89 -17.14
C THR A 88 -13.91 11.21 -17.45
N MET A 89 -14.53 12.36 -17.21
CA MET A 89 -13.94 13.69 -17.44
C MET A 89 -13.29 14.27 -16.17
N ASP A 90 -13.75 13.86 -14.99
CA ASP A 90 -13.19 14.29 -13.71
C ASP A 90 -13.23 13.15 -12.70
N LEU A 91 -12.06 12.57 -12.39
CA LEU A 91 -11.96 11.46 -11.46
C LEU A 91 -12.19 11.85 -9.99
N LYS A 92 -12.34 13.13 -9.64
CA LYS A 92 -12.61 13.59 -8.25
C LYS A 92 -11.64 13.01 -7.21
N TYR A 93 -10.35 13.02 -7.53
CA TYR A 93 -9.31 12.81 -6.52
C TYR A 93 -9.08 14.14 -5.79
N ASP A 94 -9.49 14.23 -4.53
CA ASP A 94 -9.39 15.47 -3.73
C ASP A 94 -7.93 15.83 -3.35
N SER A 95 -7.01 14.87 -3.47
CA SER A 95 -5.60 15.04 -3.20
C SER A 95 -4.74 14.18 -4.13
N PRO A 96 -3.46 14.56 -4.36
CA PRO A 96 -2.54 13.74 -5.12
C PRO A 96 -2.39 12.35 -4.53
N VAL A 97 -2.30 11.35 -5.40
CA VAL A 97 -1.94 10.00 -4.97
C VAL A 97 -0.43 9.90 -4.84
N ILE A 98 0.02 9.42 -3.69
CA ILE A 98 1.43 9.19 -3.42
C ILE A 98 1.71 7.70 -3.56
N VAL A 99 2.70 7.33 -4.36
CA VAL A 99 3.23 5.97 -4.44
C VAL A 99 4.64 5.94 -3.88
N ASN A 100 4.86 5.15 -2.83
CA ASN A 100 6.19 4.82 -2.34
C ASN A 100 6.58 3.46 -2.93
N PHE A 101 7.72 3.39 -3.61
CA PHE A 101 8.26 2.18 -4.21
C PHE A 101 9.72 2.06 -3.78
N GLY A 102 10.00 1.22 -2.76
CA GLY A 102 11.32 1.19 -2.13
C GLY A 102 11.70 2.57 -1.56
N ASP A 103 12.78 3.16 -2.07
CA ASP A 103 13.27 4.49 -1.71
C ASP A 103 12.68 5.63 -2.58
N LYS A 104 11.89 5.28 -3.61
CA LYS A 104 11.33 6.24 -4.56
C LYS A 104 9.94 6.66 -4.14
N LYS A 105 9.66 7.97 -4.28
CA LYS A 105 8.34 8.56 -4.04
C LYS A 105 7.86 9.26 -5.30
N ILE A 106 6.65 8.92 -5.74
CA ILE A 106 5.95 9.57 -6.85
C ILE A 106 4.68 10.18 -6.30
N SER A 107 4.34 11.40 -6.71
CA SER A 107 3.11 12.10 -6.34
C SER A 107 2.48 12.63 -7.61
N ALA A 108 1.24 12.24 -7.89
CA ALA A 108 0.53 12.63 -9.11
C ALA A 108 -0.99 12.65 -8.89
N ASN A 109 -1.67 13.51 -9.66
CA ASN A 109 -3.14 13.53 -9.71
C ASN A 109 -3.60 12.56 -10.81
N PRO A 110 -4.44 11.55 -10.50
CA PRO A 110 -5.05 10.70 -11.51
C PRO A 110 -5.98 11.48 -12.44
N VAL A 111 -5.88 11.24 -13.75
CA VAL A 111 -6.63 11.99 -14.79
C VAL A 111 -7.42 11.12 -15.77
N GLY A 112 -7.36 9.79 -15.64
CA GLY A 112 -8.08 8.87 -16.53
C GLY A 112 -7.53 8.83 -17.95
N ASN A 113 -6.22 8.57 -18.09
CA ASN A 113 -5.55 8.49 -19.39
C ASN A 113 -6.15 7.43 -20.32
N GLU A 114 -6.59 6.30 -19.77
CA GLU A 114 -7.23 5.23 -20.52
C GLU A 114 -8.60 4.94 -19.91
N ILE A 115 -9.66 5.03 -20.73
CA ILE A 115 -11.04 4.76 -20.31
C ILE A 115 -11.52 3.48 -20.99
N VAL A 116 -11.97 2.51 -20.19
CA VAL A 116 -12.57 1.27 -20.68
C VAL A 116 -14.07 1.30 -20.40
N LEU A 117 -14.86 1.29 -21.48
CA LEU A 117 -16.32 1.23 -21.43
C LEU A 117 -16.76 -0.20 -21.07
N ASN A 118 -17.77 -0.33 -20.22
CA ASN A 118 -18.34 -1.61 -19.77
C ASN A 118 -17.36 -2.50 -18.98
N ALA A 119 -16.78 -1.96 -17.90
CA ALA A 119 -16.04 -2.79 -16.95
C ALA A 119 -17.01 -3.84 -16.35
N PRO A 120 -16.73 -5.15 -16.48
CA PRO A 120 -17.60 -6.17 -15.91
C PRO A 120 -17.55 -6.11 -14.37
N ASP A 121 -18.62 -6.57 -13.72
CA ASP A 121 -18.78 -6.76 -12.27
C ASP A 121 -19.20 -5.58 -11.37
N THR A 122 -19.75 -4.50 -11.91
CA THR A 122 -20.56 -3.59 -11.09
C THR A 122 -21.95 -3.49 -11.68
N GLY A 123 -22.99 -3.91 -10.95
CA GLY A 123 -24.40 -3.69 -11.34
C GLY A 123 -24.80 -2.20 -11.43
N GLU A 124 -23.82 -1.29 -11.45
CA GLU A 124 -23.91 0.16 -11.60
C GLU A 124 -23.03 0.61 -12.78
N ILE A 125 -23.38 1.74 -13.41
CA ILE A 125 -22.66 2.34 -14.56
C ILE A 125 -21.31 2.96 -14.14
N TYR A 126 -20.34 2.13 -13.74
CA TYR A 126 -18.96 2.57 -13.57
C TYR A 126 -18.14 2.31 -14.83
N PHE A 127 -17.27 3.27 -15.15
CA PHE A 127 -16.21 3.13 -16.14
C PHE A 127 -14.91 2.78 -15.42
N ARG A 128 -14.09 1.92 -16.02
CA ARG A 128 -12.70 1.79 -15.59
C ARG A 128 -11.91 2.95 -16.19
N ALA A 129 -11.23 3.69 -15.33
CA ALA A 129 -10.34 4.79 -15.69
C ALA A 129 -8.95 4.53 -15.12
N ASP A 130 -7.99 4.29 -16.01
CA ASP A 130 -6.60 4.07 -15.65
C ASP A 130 -5.81 5.35 -15.83
N SER A 131 -5.02 5.71 -14.82
CA SER A 131 -4.21 6.93 -14.79
C SER A 131 -2.74 6.60 -14.63
N LYS A 132 -1.92 7.10 -15.56
CA LYS A 132 -0.46 7.02 -15.48
C LYS A 132 0.05 8.05 -14.46
N LEU A 133 0.78 7.58 -13.46
CA LEU A 133 1.33 8.43 -12.40
C LEU A 133 2.80 8.79 -12.63
N GLY A 134 3.55 7.91 -13.31
CA GLY A 134 4.98 8.10 -13.52
C GLY A 134 5.67 6.79 -13.88
N SER A 135 6.97 6.70 -13.59
CA SER A 135 7.73 5.46 -13.76
C SER A 135 8.78 5.28 -12.66
N VAL A 136 9.11 4.04 -12.37
CA VAL A 136 10.21 3.65 -11.48
C VAL A 136 11.17 2.74 -12.24
N TYR A 137 12.44 2.81 -11.87
CA TYR A 137 13.45 1.88 -12.37
C TYR A 137 13.77 0.86 -11.29
N VAL A 138 13.61 -0.43 -11.60
CA VAL A 138 14.01 -1.57 -10.79
C VAL A 138 15.42 -1.94 -11.20
N ASP A 139 16.37 -1.72 -10.30
CA ASP A 139 17.80 -1.93 -10.52
C ASP A 139 18.19 -3.42 -10.51
N LYS A 140 17.53 -4.20 -9.64
CA LYS A 140 17.79 -5.62 -9.47
C LYS A 140 16.51 -6.40 -9.17
N PRO A 141 16.43 -7.68 -9.57
CA PRO A 141 15.35 -8.54 -9.09
C PRO A 141 15.37 -8.67 -7.57
N GLY A 142 14.20 -8.79 -6.94
CA GLY A 142 14.11 -8.96 -5.50
C GLY A 142 12.75 -8.61 -4.90
N ASN A 143 12.72 -8.56 -3.56
CA ASN A 143 11.56 -8.16 -2.77
C ASN A 143 11.45 -6.64 -2.74
N TYR A 144 10.27 -6.12 -3.08
CA TYR A 144 9.93 -4.71 -3.01
C TYR A 144 8.68 -4.53 -2.14
N ASN A 145 8.72 -3.53 -1.27
CA ASN A 145 7.53 -3.01 -0.61
C ASN A 145 7.03 -1.81 -1.40
N VAL A 146 5.71 -1.80 -1.65
CA VAL A 146 5.04 -0.74 -2.39
C VAL A 146 3.87 -0.26 -1.57
N GLN A 147 3.73 1.06 -1.45
CA GLN A 147 2.65 1.70 -0.75
C GLN A 147 1.96 2.70 -1.66
N VAL A 148 0.65 2.80 -1.55
CA VAL A 148 -0.16 3.88 -2.12
C VAL A 148 -0.85 4.61 -0.99
N VAL A 149 -0.72 5.93 -0.94
CA VAL A 149 -1.35 6.81 0.05
C VAL A 149 -2.33 7.75 -0.66
N SER A 150 -3.61 7.70 -0.28
CA SER A 150 -4.67 8.52 -0.87
C SER A 150 -6.01 8.36 -0.13
N ALA A 151 -6.84 9.41 -0.12
CA ALA A 151 -8.24 9.34 0.32
C ALA A 151 -9.09 8.30 -0.42
N ASN A 152 -8.69 7.91 -1.63
CA ASN A 152 -9.37 6.90 -2.45
C ASN A 152 -8.91 5.47 -2.13
N VAL A 153 -7.92 5.28 -1.25
CA VAL A 153 -7.59 3.97 -0.65
C VAL A 153 -8.63 3.66 0.43
N ARG A 154 -9.53 2.73 0.13
CA ARG A 154 -10.65 2.34 1.00
C ARG A 154 -10.79 0.83 1.01
N ASP A 155 -11.29 0.28 2.11
CA ASP A 155 -11.59 -1.15 2.16
C ASP A 155 -12.79 -1.46 1.26
N ILE A 156 -12.51 -2.13 0.14
CA ILE A 156 -13.53 -2.53 -0.84
C ILE A 156 -14.27 -3.81 -0.43
N ARG A 157 -13.88 -4.45 0.68
CA ARG A 157 -14.55 -5.64 1.22
C ARG A 157 -15.73 -5.27 2.12
N ASP A 158 -15.77 -4.04 2.60
CA ASP A 158 -16.92 -3.50 3.34
C ASP A 158 -17.98 -2.99 2.35
N ASN A 159 -18.66 -3.94 1.69
CA ASN A 159 -19.63 -3.70 0.62
C ASN A 159 -20.95 -3.06 1.10
N GLY A 160 -21.08 -2.68 2.37
CA GLY A 160 -22.37 -2.39 3.00
C GLY A 160 -22.94 -0.98 2.82
N SER A 161 -22.12 0.06 2.58
CA SER A 161 -22.65 1.44 2.62
C SER A 161 -22.03 2.50 1.71
N LEU A 162 -20.83 2.28 1.15
CA LEU A 162 -20.08 3.35 0.43
C LEU A 162 -19.87 3.08 -1.06
N ALA A 163 -20.01 1.83 -1.51
CA ALA A 163 -19.73 1.45 -2.91
C ALA A 163 -20.68 2.11 -3.93
N GLY A 164 -21.90 2.51 -3.52
CA GLY A 164 -22.86 3.21 -4.38
C GLY A 164 -22.79 4.75 -4.28
N THR A 165 -22.17 5.30 -3.23
CA THR A 165 -22.11 6.75 -2.99
C THR A 165 -20.84 7.40 -3.52
N MET A 166 -19.76 6.63 -3.68
CA MET A 166 -18.49 7.18 -4.15
C MET A 166 -18.51 7.49 -5.63
N HIS A 167 -17.96 8.65 -5.97
CA HIS A 167 -17.78 9.08 -7.34
C HIS A 167 -16.71 8.25 -8.06
N THR A 168 -15.56 8.03 -7.41
CA THR A 168 -14.42 7.28 -7.94
C THR A 168 -13.78 6.42 -6.85
N GLN A 169 -13.50 5.17 -7.20
CA GLN A 169 -12.92 4.17 -6.30
C GLN A 169 -11.63 3.63 -6.89
N MET A 170 -10.52 3.71 -6.15
CA MET A 170 -9.28 3.03 -6.52
C MET A 170 -9.47 1.52 -6.46
N ARG A 171 -8.95 0.78 -7.45
CA ARG A 171 -9.04 -0.69 -7.53
C ARG A 171 -7.69 -1.38 -7.48
N SER A 172 -6.67 -0.81 -8.12
CA SER A 172 -5.34 -1.41 -8.14
C SER A 172 -4.25 -0.39 -8.48
N LEU A 173 -3.02 -0.73 -8.09
CA LEU A 173 -1.81 -0.18 -8.68
C LEU A 173 -1.30 -1.20 -9.71
N ILE A 174 -0.92 -0.74 -10.90
CA ILE A 174 -0.42 -1.56 -12.00
C ILE A 174 0.98 -1.09 -12.35
N LEU A 175 1.92 -2.03 -12.39
CA LEU A 175 3.27 -1.81 -12.89
C LEU A 175 3.35 -2.39 -14.30
N LYS A 176 3.45 -1.54 -15.32
CA LYS A 176 3.61 -1.99 -16.72
C LYS A 176 5.09 -1.91 -17.11
N PRO A 177 5.76 -3.01 -17.48
CA PRO A 177 7.13 -2.93 -17.96
C PRO A 177 7.19 -2.08 -19.21
N MET A 178 8.16 -1.16 -19.28
CA MET A 178 8.48 -0.46 -20.51
C MET A 178 9.39 -1.36 -21.34
N THR A 179 8.94 -1.75 -22.52
CA THR A 179 9.85 -2.27 -23.55
C THR A 179 10.80 -1.14 -23.95
N GLU A 180 12.10 -1.33 -23.73
CA GLU A 180 13.15 -0.56 -24.40
C GLU A 180 13.21 -0.91 -25.90
#